data_AF-A0AAD8YJQ0-F1
#
_entry.id   AF-A0AAD8YJQ0-F1
#
_cell.length_a   1.000
_cell.length_b   1.000
_cell.length_c   1.000
_cell.angle_alpha   90.00
_cell.angle_beta   90.00
_cell.angle_gamma   90.00
#
_symmetry.space_group_name_H-M   'P 1'
#
loop_
_entity.id
_entity.type
_entity.pdbx_description
1 polymer ?
#
loop_
_entity_poly.entity_id
_entity_poly.type
_entity_poly.pdbx_seq_one_letter_code
_entity_poly.pdbx_strand_id
1 'polypeptide(L)'
;MVHVIQTRFMQHQSHLTELGFARLALFEAFCLPSVMGQTSNNFLWIIRVDPNLNEEIVGRMKERIGSNENIILLGSNHNPEGMGRDNTDFDHFLGIERSNEHDSGIVFSGNVTLLREAFERSAASSSSVLLETRLDADDALHKMYVEFIQNQAQKYLMSNYVGEDTSDQSWRMWCIHSNVEWHPLNPYPMSTDEASTDDKSKEEGYLLMYSDKSICTTPGLTFGYGFGTTRSSILEGRRLKHSDIVSTIAHCDDDQKLKCVSRLKELSPGALRARTATSAGMVNIITGDDHLDQSSNGLKQKKGNEQLIKQFSQQDFLWEGVERLFSVTKASARDTRSLIVSRMKYIAADNLRGLCTPGHSCKENGKFLLSAILKQHEDE
;
A
#
# COMPACT_ATOMS: atom_id res chain seq x y z
N MET A 1 -5.92 -22.47 -4.43
CA MET A 1 -5.82 -21.00 -4.60
C MET A 1 -4.42 -20.58 -4.18
N VAL A 2 -3.84 -19.61 -4.86
CA VAL A 2 -2.60 -18.92 -4.49
C VAL A 2 -2.96 -17.47 -4.22
N HIS A 3 -2.63 -16.95 -3.05
CA HIS A 3 -2.85 -15.53 -2.72
C HIS A 3 -1.51 -14.90 -2.38
N VAL A 4 -1.14 -13.88 -3.15
CA VAL A 4 0.06 -13.08 -2.95
C VAL A 4 -0.31 -11.65 -2.57
N ILE A 5 0.28 -11.15 -1.49
CA ILE A 5 0.37 -9.72 -1.21
C ILE A 5 1.70 -9.23 -1.76
N GLN A 6 1.68 -8.17 -2.56
CA GLN A 6 2.87 -7.54 -3.12
C GLN A 6 3.07 -6.16 -2.53
N THR A 7 4.26 -5.97 -1.96
CA THR A 7 4.71 -4.67 -1.43
C THR A 7 5.98 -4.25 -2.14
N ARG A 8 6.04 -2.98 -2.53
CA ARG A 8 7.25 -2.35 -3.08
C ARG A 8 7.85 -1.44 -2.03
N PHE A 9 9.15 -1.53 -1.82
CA PHE A 9 9.87 -0.76 -0.82
C PHE A 9 11.16 -0.20 -1.43
N MET A 10 11.22 1.11 -1.66
CA MET A 10 12.45 1.80 -2.10
C MET A 10 13.09 1.28 -3.41
N GLN A 11 12.35 0.61 -4.30
CA GLN A 11 12.86 0.19 -5.61
C GLN A 11 13.40 1.39 -6.41
N HIS A 12 14.56 1.22 -7.05
CA HIS A 12 15.33 2.26 -7.75
C HIS A 12 15.73 3.47 -6.89
N GLN A 13 15.67 3.35 -5.56
CA GLN A 13 15.85 4.45 -4.61
C GLN A 13 16.83 4.11 -3.48
N SER A 14 17.70 3.12 -3.66
CA SER A 14 18.65 2.64 -2.64
C SER A 14 19.55 3.73 -2.03
N HIS A 15 19.88 4.77 -2.79
CA HIS A 15 20.73 5.88 -2.36
C HIS A 15 19.99 6.94 -1.50
N LEU A 16 18.66 6.89 -1.42
CA LEU A 16 17.82 7.84 -0.67
C LEU A 16 17.65 7.37 0.77
N THR A 17 18.72 7.50 1.55
CA THR A 17 18.86 6.89 2.88
C THR A 17 17.83 7.41 3.88
N GLU A 18 17.57 8.72 3.91
CA GLU A 18 16.63 9.35 4.85
C GLU A 18 15.19 8.93 4.55
N LEU A 19 14.84 8.91 3.26
CA LEU A 19 13.56 8.38 2.79
C LEU A 19 13.43 6.88 3.13
N GLY A 20 14.52 6.12 3.00
CA GLY A 20 14.56 4.70 3.33
C GLY A 20 14.25 4.43 4.81
N PHE A 21 14.92 5.13 5.73
CA PHE A 21 14.66 4.99 7.16
C PHE A 21 13.27 5.47 7.56
N ALA A 22 12.78 6.56 6.95
CA ALA A 22 11.41 7.03 7.16
C ALA A 22 10.36 6.00 6.72
N ARG A 23 10.54 5.41 5.52
CA ARG A 23 9.65 4.33 5.04
C ARG A 23 9.78 3.05 5.86
N LEU A 24 10.96 2.73 6.39
CA LEU A 24 11.13 1.61 7.31
C LEU A 24 10.32 1.82 8.60
N ALA A 25 10.37 3.02 9.18
CA ALA A 25 9.59 3.34 10.38
C ALA A 25 8.07 3.24 10.12
N LEU A 26 7.61 3.68 8.95
CA LEU A 26 6.22 3.52 8.53
C LEU A 26 5.84 2.04 8.30
N PHE A 27 6.74 1.27 7.67
CA PHE A 27 6.56 -0.16 7.47
C PHE A 27 6.43 -0.90 8.80
N GLU A 28 7.31 -0.65 9.76
CA GLU A 28 7.29 -1.27 11.08
C GLU A 28 6.06 -0.85 11.90
N ALA A 29 5.62 0.40 11.80
CA ALA A 29 4.50 0.91 12.58
C ALA A 29 3.12 0.55 11.99
N PHE A 30 3.00 0.48 10.66
CA PHE A 30 1.72 0.33 9.99
C PHE A 30 1.62 -0.96 9.16
N CYS A 31 2.47 -1.11 8.16
CA CYS A 31 2.33 -2.17 7.16
C CYS A 31 2.51 -3.57 7.78
N LEU A 32 3.67 -3.78 8.42
CA LEU A 32 4.04 -5.05 9.05
C LEU A 32 3.00 -5.56 10.05
N PRO A 33 2.59 -4.81 11.10
CA PRO A 33 1.61 -5.32 12.05
C PRO A 33 0.25 -5.61 11.40
N SER A 34 -0.16 -4.84 10.38
CA SER A 34 -1.44 -5.07 9.70
C SER A 34 -1.48 -6.36 8.88
N VAL A 35 -0.35 -6.76 8.30
CA VAL A 35 -0.22 -8.02 7.56
C VAL A 35 0.00 -9.19 8.52
N MET A 36 0.79 -9.01 9.58
CA MET A 36 1.01 -10.03 10.62
C MET A 36 -0.24 -10.32 11.45
N GLY A 37 -1.12 -9.33 11.59
CA GLY A 37 -2.38 -9.47 12.30
C GLY A 37 -3.53 -10.02 11.45
N GLN A 38 -3.30 -10.48 10.21
CA GLN A 38 -4.38 -11.03 9.40
C GLN A 38 -5.00 -12.28 10.04
N THR A 39 -6.32 -12.44 9.91
CA THR A 39 -7.04 -13.60 10.45
C THR A 39 -6.77 -14.89 9.68
N SER A 40 -6.37 -14.78 8.41
CA SER A 40 -5.89 -15.90 7.59
C SER A 40 -4.41 -15.71 7.28
N ASN A 41 -3.61 -16.73 7.59
CA ASN A 41 -2.18 -16.81 7.25
C ASN A 41 -1.90 -17.53 5.92
N ASN A 42 -2.96 -17.94 5.20
CA ASN A 42 -2.84 -18.71 3.97
C ASN A 42 -2.55 -17.80 2.76
N PHE A 43 -1.44 -17.07 2.80
CA PHE A 43 -0.99 -16.17 1.74
C PHE A 43 0.54 -16.10 1.74
N LEU A 44 1.11 -15.71 0.60
CA LEU A 44 2.49 -15.27 0.50
C LEU A 44 2.56 -13.75 0.52
N TRP A 45 3.52 -13.20 1.26
CA TRP A 45 3.82 -11.78 1.21
C TRP A 45 5.18 -11.56 0.58
N ILE A 46 5.21 -10.96 -0.60
CA ILE A 46 6.45 -10.67 -1.31
C ILE A 46 6.73 -9.18 -1.19
N ILE A 47 7.78 -8.84 -0.43
CA ILE A 47 8.27 -7.49 -0.25
C ILE A 47 9.47 -7.31 -1.18
N ARG A 48 9.28 -6.51 -2.23
CA ARG A 48 10.32 -6.18 -3.20
C ARG A 48 11.06 -4.92 -2.79
N VAL A 49 12.35 -5.05 -2.58
CA VAL A 49 13.27 -3.95 -2.27
C VAL A 49 14.25 -3.71 -3.41
N ASP A 50 14.89 -2.55 -3.45
CA ASP A 50 16.05 -2.36 -4.33
C ASP A 50 17.17 -3.37 -3.96
N PRO A 51 17.82 -4.05 -4.92
CA PRO A 51 18.90 -5.00 -4.63
C PRO A 51 20.08 -4.38 -3.87
N ASN A 52 20.31 -3.08 -4.05
CA ASN A 52 21.40 -2.32 -3.42
C ASN A 52 20.89 -1.48 -2.24
N LEU A 53 19.72 -1.80 -1.67
CA LEU A 53 19.17 -1.09 -0.52
C LEU A 53 20.16 -1.12 0.65
N ASN A 54 20.24 -0.02 1.39
CA ASN A 54 21.09 0.13 2.56
C ASN A 54 21.00 -1.11 3.50
N GLU A 55 22.17 -1.67 3.84
CA GLU A 55 22.27 -2.93 4.59
C GLU A 55 21.63 -2.86 5.98
N GLU A 56 21.66 -1.70 6.64
CA GLU A 56 21.01 -1.50 7.94
C GLU A 56 19.48 -1.61 7.80
N ILE A 57 18.91 -1.01 6.75
CA ILE A 57 17.48 -1.11 6.46
C ILE A 57 17.10 -2.56 6.17
N VAL A 58 17.84 -3.25 5.30
CA VAL A 58 17.60 -4.67 4.99
C VAL A 58 17.74 -5.53 6.25
N GLY A 59 18.78 -5.30 7.05
CA GLY A 59 19.02 -5.99 8.32
C GLY A 59 17.85 -5.86 9.29
N ARG A 60 17.35 -4.63 9.48
CA ARG A 60 16.17 -4.37 10.32
C ARG A 60 14.89 -5.00 9.75
N MET A 61 14.67 -4.95 8.43
CA MET A 61 13.52 -5.64 7.83
C MET A 61 13.58 -7.15 8.07
N LYS A 62 14.76 -7.78 7.89
CA LYS A 62 14.95 -9.21 8.18
C LYS A 62 14.69 -9.55 9.64
N GLU A 63 15.20 -8.75 10.57
CA GLU A 63 14.97 -8.92 12.01
C GLU A 63 13.47 -8.87 12.34
N ARG A 64 12.76 -7.86 11.83
CA ARG A 64 11.33 -7.65 12.10
C ARG A 64 10.42 -8.68 11.46
N ILE A 65 10.75 -9.13 10.25
CA ILE A 65 10.04 -10.20 9.55
C ILE A 65 10.28 -11.56 10.23
N GLY A 66 11.47 -11.76 10.82
CA GLY A 66 11.84 -12.99 11.51
C GLY A 66 11.91 -14.19 10.57
N SER A 67 11.60 -15.38 11.10
CA SER A 67 11.66 -16.66 10.38
C SER A 67 10.33 -17.06 9.72
N ASN A 68 9.46 -16.10 9.40
CA ASN A 68 8.17 -16.38 8.79
C ASN A 68 8.34 -16.90 7.36
N GLU A 69 8.03 -18.18 7.13
CA GLU A 69 8.29 -18.84 5.85
C GLU A 69 7.46 -18.28 4.69
N ASN A 70 6.27 -17.74 5.00
CA ASN A 70 5.36 -17.18 4.00
C ASN A 70 5.64 -15.71 3.65
N ILE A 71 6.72 -15.12 4.20
CA ILE A 71 7.15 -13.76 3.89
C ILE A 71 8.48 -13.83 3.15
N ILE A 72 8.53 -13.25 1.96
CA ILE A 72 9.72 -13.21 1.12
C ILE A 72 10.20 -11.77 1.03
N LEU A 73 11.44 -11.52 1.46
CA LEU A 73 12.14 -10.27 1.23
C LEU A 73 13.06 -10.46 0.01
N LEU A 74 12.67 -9.84 -1.11
CA LEU A 74 13.30 -10.00 -2.41
C LEU A 74 13.93 -8.67 -2.86
N GLY A 75 15.25 -8.64 -2.99
CA GLY A 75 15.99 -7.58 -3.68
C GLY A 75 15.79 -7.69 -5.18
N SER A 76 14.86 -6.94 -5.74
CA SER A 76 14.57 -6.91 -7.17
C SER A 76 13.82 -5.63 -7.51
N ASN A 77 14.28 -4.94 -8.54
CA ASN A 77 13.57 -3.81 -9.14
C ASN A 77 12.50 -4.25 -10.16
N HIS A 78 12.45 -5.55 -10.47
CA HIS A 78 11.45 -6.12 -11.37
C HIS A 78 10.10 -6.29 -10.64
N ASN A 79 9.01 -5.95 -11.32
CA ASN A 79 7.65 -5.98 -10.75
C ASN A 79 6.69 -6.76 -11.67
N PRO A 80 6.82 -8.09 -11.72
CA PRO A 80 6.01 -8.90 -12.61
C PRO A 80 4.61 -9.06 -12.02
N GLU A 81 3.60 -8.94 -12.87
CA GLU A 81 2.20 -9.19 -12.52
C GLU A 81 1.79 -10.59 -13.00
N GLY A 82 0.78 -11.19 -12.38
CA GLY A 82 0.20 -12.47 -12.79
C GLY A 82 0.96 -13.73 -12.34
N MET A 83 2.03 -13.60 -11.54
CA MET A 83 2.80 -14.71 -10.94
C MET A 83 2.96 -15.94 -11.85
N GLY A 84 3.64 -15.76 -13.00
CA GLY A 84 3.97 -16.84 -13.94
C GLY A 84 2.90 -17.17 -14.99
N ARG A 85 1.71 -16.57 -14.92
CA ARG A 85 0.61 -16.86 -15.86
C ARG A 85 0.82 -16.35 -17.28
N ASP A 86 1.72 -15.40 -17.50
CA ASP A 86 2.10 -14.94 -18.84
C ASP A 86 3.36 -15.69 -19.37
N ASN A 87 3.58 -16.94 -18.91
CA ASN A 87 4.70 -17.81 -19.31
C ASN A 87 6.10 -17.23 -19.08
N THR A 88 6.25 -16.38 -18.05
CA THR A 88 7.57 -16.01 -17.56
C THR A 88 8.15 -17.19 -16.78
N ASP A 89 9.46 -17.41 -16.88
CA ASP A 89 10.12 -18.38 -16.01
C ASP A 89 10.32 -17.80 -14.60
N PHE A 90 10.62 -18.68 -13.64
CA PHE A 90 10.77 -18.28 -12.24
C PHE A 90 11.96 -17.36 -12.00
N ASP A 91 13.06 -17.52 -12.73
CA ASP A 91 14.26 -16.69 -12.57
C ASP A 91 13.95 -15.25 -13.03
N HIS A 92 13.22 -15.10 -14.14
CA HIS A 92 12.70 -13.82 -14.60
C HIS A 92 11.75 -13.19 -13.56
N PHE A 93 10.88 -13.98 -12.92
CA PHE A 93 10.00 -13.49 -11.84
C PHE A 93 10.77 -12.95 -10.63
N LEU A 94 11.91 -13.57 -10.30
CA LEU A 94 12.83 -13.08 -9.27
C LEU A 94 13.62 -11.85 -9.72
N GLY A 95 13.66 -11.56 -11.02
CA GLY A 95 14.52 -10.54 -11.62
C GLY A 95 15.97 -10.99 -11.74
N ILE A 96 16.23 -12.29 -11.79
CA ILE A 96 17.57 -12.84 -12.05
C ILE A 96 17.78 -12.83 -13.57
N GLU A 97 18.15 -11.68 -14.13
CA GLU A 97 18.55 -11.60 -15.53
C GLU A 97 20.03 -12.00 -15.66
N ARG A 98 20.30 -13.06 -16.44
CA ARG A 98 21.67 -13.58 -16.64
C ARG A 98 22.61 -12.60 -17.36
N SER A 99 22.08 -11.54 -17.96
CA SER A 99 22.84 -10.58 -18.76
C SER A 99 23.35 -9.35 -18.00
N ASN A 100 22.91 -9.12 -16.76
CA ASN A 100 23.29 -7.93 -15.99
C ASN A 100 23.63 -8.31 -14.54
N GLU A 101 24.92 -8.51 -14.23
CA GLU A 101 25.40 -8.87 -12.89
C GLU A 101 24.99 -7.84 -11.82
N HIS A 102 24.81 -6.57 -12.20
CA HIS A 102 24.50 -5.47 -11.27
C HIS A 102 23.03 -5.33 -10.87
N ASP A 103 22.11 -6.08 -11.50
CA ASP A 103 20.66 -6.01 -11.23
C ASP A 103 20.03 -7.39 -10.98
N SER A 104 20.87 -8.40 -10.71
CA SER A 104 20.37 -9.75 -10.44
C SER A 104 19.56 -9.80 -9.15
N GLY A 105 18.37 -10.43 -9.22
CA GLY A 105 17.49 -10.61 -8.07
C GLY A 105 18.17 -11.39 -6.92
N ILE A 106 18.01 -10.90 -5.69
CA ILE A 106 18.59 -11.52 -4.48
C ILE A 106 17.48 -11.83 -3.49
N VAL A 107 17.40 -13.05 -2.99
CA VAL A 107 16.49 -13.37 -1.87
C VAL A 107 17.21 -13.09 -0.56
N PHE A 108 16.80 -12.02 0.13
CA PHE A 108 17.38 -11.63 1.42
C PHE A 108 16.86 -12.47 2.59
N SER A 109 15.60 -12.92 2.52
CA SER A 109 14.94 -13.77 3.52
C SER A 109 13.70 -14.46 2.93
N GLY A 110 13.28 -15.57 3.53
CA GLY A 110 12.05 -16.30 3.21
C GLY A 110 12.27 -17.69 2.58
N ASN A 111 11.20 -18.48 2.49
CA ASN A 111 11.23 -19.83 1.93
C ASN A 111 11.09 -19.82 0.40
N VAL A 112 12.23 -19.90 -0.32
CA VAL A 112 12.27 -19.89 -1.79
C VAL A 112 11.57 -21.11 -2.40
N THR A 113 11.62 -22.26 -1.73
CA THR A 113 10.93 -23.47 -2.19
C THR A 113 9.43 -23.24 -2.20
N LEU A 114 8.86 -22.71 -1.12
CA LEU A 114 7.45 -22.37 -1.04
C LEU A 114 7.04 -21.34 -2.10
N LEU A 115 7.87 -20.31 -2.32
CA LEU A 115 7.64 -19.32 -3.37
C LEU A 115 7.60 -19.95 -4.77
N ARG A 116 8.53 -20.86 -5.06
CA ARG A 116 8.60 -21.61 -6.32
C ARG A 116 7.36 -22.49 -6.51
N GLU A 117 6.96 -23.24 -5.50
CA GLU A 117 5.76 -24.08 -5.56
C GLU A 117 4.50 -23.26 -5.82
N ALA A 118 4.36 -22.10 -5.15
CA ALA A 118 3.24 -21.19 -5.38
C ALA A 118 3.27 -20.59 -6.80
N PHE A 119 4.46 -20.25 -7.30
CA PHE A 119 4.66 -19.78 -8.67
C PHE A 119 4.26 -20.84 -9.69
N GLU A 120 4.76 -22.05 -9.57
CA GLU A 120 4.46 -23.16 -10.49
C GLU A 120 2.98 -23.52 -10.47
N ARG A 121 2.36 -23.54 -9.28
CA ARG A 121 0.90 -23.73 -9.14
C ARG A 121 0.10 -22.62 -9.81
N SER A 122 0.58 -21.37 -9.73
CA SER A 122 -0.07 -20.22 -10.39
C SER A 122 0.10 -20.28 -11.92
N ALA A 123 1.33 -20.58 -12.38
CA ALA A 123 1.70 -20.70 -13.80
C ALA A 123 0.97 -21.84 -14.50
N ALA A 124 0.72 -22.95 -13.80
CA ALA A 124 -0.22 -23.99 -14.22
C ALA A 124 -1.66 -23.46 -14.11
N SER A 125 -2.01 -22.48 -14.95
CA SER A 125 -3.21 -21.63 -14.84
C SER A 125 -4.53 -22.40 -14.84
N SER A 126 -4.57 -23.62 -15.39
CA SER A 126 -5.72 -24.54 -15.34
C SER A 126 -5.93 -25.21 -13.97
N SER A 127 -4.98 -25.10 -13.05
CA SER A 127 -4.97 -25.83 -11.78
C SER A 127 -5.26 -24.95 -10.56
N SER A 128 -5.28 -23.62 -10.71
CA SER A 128 -5.45 -22.73 -9.57
C SER A 128 -6.15 -21.40 -9.89
N VAL A 129 -6.76 -20.82 -8.86
CA VAL A 129 -7.11 -19.39 -8.78
C VAL A 129 -5.93 -18.63 -8.17
N LEU A 130 -5.56 -17.50 -8.76
CA LEU A 130 -4.54 -16.57 -8.25
C LEU A 130 -5.24 -15.30 -7.73
N LEU A 131 -4.76 -14.80 -6.60
CA LEU A 131 -5.11 -13.49 -6.05
C LEU A 131 -3.83 -12.68 -5.87
N GLU A 132 -3.79 -11.47 -6.42
CA GLU A 132 -2.69 -10.53 -6.24
C GLU A 132 -3.19 -9.24 -5.61
N THR A 133 -2.87 -9.04 -4.33
CA THR A 133 -3.19 -7.84 -3.57
C THR A 133 -2.00 -6.89 -3.59
N ARG A 134 -2.25 -5.60 -3.87
CA ARG A 134 -1.23 -4.54 -3.74
C ARG A 134 -1.29 -3.90 -2.36
N LEU A 135 -0.11 -3.58 -1.82
CA LEU A 135 0.04 -2.87 -0.56
C LEU A 135 1.28 -1.99 -0.60
N ASP A 136 1.09 -0.68 -0.44
CA ASP A 136 2.21 0.25 -0.26
C ASP A 136 2.87 0.00 1.12
N ALA A 137 4.19 0.16 1.20
CA ALA A 137 4.95 -0.22 2.39
C ALA A 137 4.68 0.65 3.63
N ASP A 138 4.01 1.78 3.46
CA ASP A 138 3.60 2.72 4.50
C ASP A 138 2.07 2.70 4.76
N ASP A 139 1.33 1.84 4.07
CA ASP A 139 -0.10 1.64 4.25
C ASP A 139 -0.37 0.32 5.01
N ALA A 140 -1.58 0.16 5.53
CA ALA A 140 -2.03 -1.00 6.31
C ALA A 140 -3.36 -1.56 5.80
N LEU A 141 -3.56 -2.87 5.97
CA LEU A 141 -4.79 -3.59 5.59
C LEU A 141 -5.62 -3.96 6.81
N HIS A 142 -6.94 -3.91 6.66
CA HIS A 142 -7.87 -4.41 7.67
C HIS A 142 -7.56 -5.89 7.98
N LYS A 143 -7.58 -6.31 9.25
CA LYS A 143 -7.14 -7.65 9.69
C LYS A 143 -7.91 -8.84 9.10
N MET A 144 -9.15 -8.61 8.69
CA MET A 144 -9.98 -9.64 8.03
C MET A 144 -9.84 -9.62 6.49
N TYR A 145 -8.96 -8.79 5.93
CA TYR A 145 -8.91 -8.54 4.49
C TYR A 145 -8.60 -9.81 3.71
N VAL A 146 -7.54 -10.53 4.08
CA VAL A 146 -7.10 -11.74 3.37
C VAL A 146 -8.21 -12.79 3.36
N GLU A 147 -8.75 -13.13 4.53
CA GLU A 147 -9.82 -14.11 4.68
C GLU A 147 -11.06 -13.71 3.86
N PHE A 148 -11.47 -12.43 3.93
CA PHE A 148 -12.62 -11.94 3.20
C PHE A 148 -12.45 -12.10 1.68
N ILE A 149 -11.30 -11.70 1.15
CA ILE A 149 -11.01 -11.81 -0.29
C ILE A 149 -10.93 -13.27 -0.73
N GLN A 150 -10.32 -14.15 0.07
CA GLN A 150 -10.26 -15.59 -0.22
C GLN A 150 -11.66 -16.22 -0.29
N ASN A 151 -12.54 -15.87 0.64
CA ASN A 151 -13.93 -16.33 0.65
C ASN A 151 -14.71 -15.83 -0.58
N GLN A 152 -14.52 -14.57 -0.96
CA GLN A 152 -15.13 -14.02 -2.18
C GLN A 152 -14.60 -14.74 -3.43
N ALA A 153 -13.29 -14.96 -3.53
CA ALA A 153 -12.69 -15.66 -4.65
C ALA A 153 -13.16 -17.11 -4.74
N GLN A 154 -13.28 -17.82 -3.62
CA GLN A 154 -13.84 -19.18 -3.61
C GLN A 154 -15.28 -19.19 -4.13
N LYS A 155 -16.10 -18.23 -3.69
CA LYS A 155 -17.50 -18.09 -4.11
C LYS A 155 -17.67 -17.72 -5.59
N TYR A 156 -16.78 -16.94 -6.18
CA TYR A 156 -17.01 -16.39 -7.53
C TYR A 156 -16.07 -16.94 -8.60
N LEU A 157 -14.83 -17.27 -8.26
CA LEU A 157 -13.83 -17.76 -9.21
C LEU A 157 -13.67 -19.30 -9.19
N MET A 158 -14.03 -19.97 -8.08
CA MET A 158 -13.91 -21.43 -7.98
C MET A 158 -15.23 -22.17 -8.23
N SER A 159 -16.33 -21.75 -7.63
CA SER A 159 -17.61 -22.49 -7.75
C SER A 159 -18.24 -22.44 -9.15
N ASN A 160 -17.86 -21.47 -9.98
CA ASN A 160 -18.35 -21.32 -11.34
C ASN A 160 -17.52 -22.14 -12.36
N TYR A 161 -16.53 -22.90 -11.90
CA TYR A 161 -15.73 -23.77 -12.77
C TYR A 161 -16.51 -25.04 -13.11
N VAL A 162 -17.16 -25.06 -14.27
CA VAL A 162 -17.82 -26.24 -14.83
C VAL A 162 -16.86 -26.92 -15.82
N GLY A 163 -15.81 -27.55 -15.28
CA GLY A 163 -15.04 -28.70 -15.81
C GLY A 163 -14.47 -28.74 -17.24
N GLU A 164 -15.10 -28.15 -18.25
CA GLU A 164 -14.83 -28.45 -19.65
C GLU A 164 -14.64 -27.22 -20.55
N ASP A 165 -15.09 -26.03 -20.16
CA ASP A 165 -14.90 -24.82 -20.96
C ASP A 165 -13.95 -23.82 -20.31
N THR A 166 -12.64 -24.09 -20.44
CA THR A 166 -11.58 -23.18 -20.00
C THR A 166 -11.45 -21.93 -20.89
N SER A 167 -12.32 -21.75 -21.88
CA SER A 167 -12.26 -20.59 -22.78
C SER A 167 -12.75 -19.30 -22.11
N ASP A 168 -13.58 -19.38 -21.08
CA ASP A 168 -14.08 -18.19 -20.40
C ASP A 168 -13.10 -17.70 -19.31
N GLN A 169 -12.18 -16.83 -19.72
CA GLN A 169 -11.19 -16.14 -18.88
C GLN A 169 -11.88 -15.29 -17.81
N SER A 170 -12.19 -15.93 -16.68
CA SER A 170 -12.88 -15.34 -15.56
C SER A 170 -11.92 -14.54 -14.69
N TRP A 171 -12.26 -13.28 -14.40
CA TRP A 171 -11.51 -12.45 -13.47
C TRP A 171 -12.44 -11.58 -12.63
N ARG A 172 -11.96 -11.10 -11.50
CA ARG A 172 -12.69 -10.15 -10.65
C ARG A 172 -11.70 -9.23 -9.95
N MET A 173 -12.05 -7.97 -9.79
CA MET A 173 -11.26 -7.01 -9.03
C MET A 173 -11.97 -6.64 -7.75
N TRP A 174 -11.22 -6.47 -6.66
CA TRP A 174 -11.74 -5.95 -5.40
C TRP A 174 -10.99 -4.68 -5.02
N CYS A 175 -11.73 -3.68 -4.56
CA CYS A 175 -11.21 -2.38 -4.16
C CYS A 175 -11.73 -1.93 -2.80
N ILE A 176 -10.83 -1.35 -2.02
CA ILE A 176 -11.17 -0.60 -0.81
C ILE A 176 -11.60 0.80 -1.21
N HIS A 177 -12.72 1.25 -0.65
CA HIS A 177 -13.34 2.56 -0.92
C HIS A 177 -13.49 3.43 0.34
N SER A 178 -13.08 2.92 1.50
CA SER A 178 -13.16 3.59 2.81
C SER A 178 -11.84 3.39 3.51
N ASN A 179 -11.19 4.47 3.92
CA ASN A 179 -9.85 4.44 4.49
C ASN A 179 -9.79 5.34 5.72
N VAL A 180 -8.86 5.01 6.60
CA VAL A 180 -8.32 5.96 7.58
C VAL A 180 -7.03 6.52 7.01
N GLU A 181 -6.78 7.80 7.17
CA GLU A 181 -5.49 8.43 6.96
C GLU A 181 -4.86 8.74 8.31
N TRP A 182 -3.58 8.44 8.45
CA TRP A 182 -2.76 8.90 9.55
C TRP A 182 -1.88 10.05 9.11
N HIS A 183 -1.89 11.13 9.89
CA HIS A 183 -1.12 12.35 9.65
C HIS A 183 -0.21 12.65 10.85
N PRO A 184 1.10 12.88 10.65
CA PRO A 184 2.00 13.23 11.73
C PRO A 184 1.76 14.66 12.25
N LEU A 185 1.17 15.54 11.46
CA LEU A 185 0.81 16.92 11.83
C LEU A 185 -0.70 17.12 11.72
N ASN A 186 -1.25 18.11 12.41
CA ASN A 186 -2.69 18.33 12.54
C ASN A 186 -3.35 18.69 11.19
N PRO A 187 -4.18 17.82 10.60
CA PRO A 187 -4.81 18.08 9.30
C PRO A 187 -6.10 18.90 9.41
N TYR A 188 -6.57 19.18 10.63
CA TYR A 188 -7.88 19.79 10.85
C TYR A 188 -7.84 21.31 10.65
N PRO A 189 -8.92 21.88 10.09
CA PRO A 189 -9.06 23.32 9.89
C PRO A 189 -9.55 23.99 11.17
N MET A 190 -8.74 24.02 12.24
CA MET A 190 -9.12 24.66 13.51
C MET A 190 -8.61 26.11 13.58
N SER A 191 -9.31 26.96 14.33
CA SER A 191 -8.79 28.29 14.68
C SER A 191 -7.62 28.14 15.66
N THR A 192 -6.66 29.05 15.57
CA THR A 192 -5.44 29.07 16.40
C THR A 192 -5.75 29.06 17.90
N ASP A 193 -6.92 29.58 18.29
CA ASP A 193 -7.32 29.73 19.69
C ASP A 193 -7.78 28.40 20.32
N GLU A 194 -8.44 27.51 19.55
CA GLU A 194 -8.88 26.20 20.03
C GLU A 194 -7.79 25.12 19.94
N ALA A 195 -6.79 25.31 19.07
CA ALA A 195 -5.69 24.36 18.91
C ALA A 195 -4.68 24.42 20.07
N SER A 196 -4.46 25.59 20.67
CA SER A 196 -3.29 25.83 21.53
C SER A 196 -3.25 25.10 22.88
N THR A 197 -4.39 24.65 23.41
CA THR A 197 -4.44 24.00 24.74
C THR A 197 -4.43 22.48 24.71
N ASP A 198 -4.79 21.86 23.58
CA ASP A 198 -4.91 20.40 23.43
C ASP A 198 -3.88 19.80 22.44
N ASP A 199 -3.13 20.61 21.68
CA ASP A 199 -2.19 20.06 20.67
C ASP A 199 -1.02 19.27 21.29
N LYS A 200 -0.69 19.53 22.56
CA LYS A 200 0.31 18.75 23.30
C LYS A 200 -0.13 17.31 23.62
N SER A 201 -1.41 16.95 23.40
CA SER A 201 -1.96 15.64 23.79
C SER A 201 -1.88 14.56 22.70
N LYS A 202 -1.58 14.89 21.44
CA LYS A 202 -1.67 13.96 20.30
C LYS A 202 -0.31 13.58 19.73
N GLU A 203 0.57 13.10 20.61
CA GLU A 203 1.91 12.66 20.24
C GLU A 203 1.93 11.48 19.26
N GLU A 204 0.83 10.71 19.14
CA GLU A 204 0.66 9.64 18.15
C GLU A 204 0.25 10.12 16.75
N GLY A 205 -0.05 11.41 16.58
CA GLY A 205 -0.57 11.98 15.33
C GLY A 205 -2.10 11.93 15.24
N TYR A 206 -2.62 12.22 14.05
CA TYR A 206 -4.05 12.45 13.82
C TYR A 206 -4.59 11.42 12.82
N LEU A 207 -5.79 10.92 13.09
CA LEU A 207 -6.52 10.00 12.23
C LEU A 207 -7.69 10.68 11.57
N LEU A 208 -7.84 10.49 10.26
CA LEU A 208 -8.97 10.96 9.49
C LEU A 208 -9.61 9.80 8.73
N MET A 209 -10.87 9.49 9.03
CA MET A 209 -11.65 8.54 8.24
C MET A 209 -12.39 9.28 7.11
N TYR A 210 -12.27 8.77 5.89
CA TYR A 210 -13.09 9.19 4.77
C TYR A 210 -13.32 8.05 3.77
N SER A 211 -14.41 8.17 3.01
CA SER A 211 -14.72 7.26 1.91
C SER A 211 -14.75 8.02 0.60
N ASP A 212 -14.02 7.50 -0.38
CA ASP A 212 -14.05 7.97 -1.75
C ASP A 212 -14.50 6.83 -2.66
N LYS A 213 -15.75 6.94 -3.12
CA LYS A 213 -16.38 5.95 -3.99
C LYS A 213 -15.87 6.01 -5.42
N SER A 214 -15.11 7.05 -5.79
CA SER A 214 -14.63 7.26 -7.16
C SER A 214 -13.29 6.58 -7.46
N ILE A 215 -12.57 6.11 -6.44
CA ILE A 215 -11.20 5.60 -6.59
C ILE A 215 -11.04 4.23 -5.95
N CYS A 216 -10.31 3.34 -6.63
CA CYS A 216 -9.73 2.16 -6.00
C CYS A 216 -8.39 2.54 -5.38
N THR A 217 -8.31 2.61 -4.06
CA THR A 217 -7.01 2.89 -3.42
C THR A 217 -6.01 1.75 -3.64
N THR A 218 -4.70 2.06 -3.68
CA THR A 218 -3.64 1.06 -3.82
C THR A 218 -3.69 -0.03 -2.75
N PRO A 219 -3.71 0.30 -1.43
CA PRO A 219 -3.81 -0.73 -0.41
C PRO A 219 -5.11 -1.48 -0.61
N GLY A 220 -4.99 -2.79 -0.78
CA GLY A 220 -6.12 -3.68 -0.95
C GLY A 220 -6.80 -3.58 -2.31
N LEU A 221 -6.13 -3.05 -3.34
CA LEU A 221 -6.49 -3.36 -4.71
C LEU A 221 -6.06 -4.81 -5.01
N THR A 222 -7.04 -5.69 -5.21
CA THR A 222 -6.78 -7.11 -5.52
C THR A 222 -7.27 -7.48 -6.90
N PHE A 223 -6.41 -8.12 -7.67
CA PHE A 223 -6.73 -8.79 -8.93
C PHE A 223 -6.95 -10.27 -8.67
N GLY A 224 -8.13 -10.79 -9.00
CA GLY A 224 -8.45 -12.20 -8.98
C GLY A 224 -8.47 -12.80 -10.36
N TYR A 225 -7.67 -13.82 -10.56
CA TYR A 225 -7.53 -14.56 -11.80
C TYR A 225 -8.15 -15.94 -11.61
N GLY A 226 -9.24 -16.21 -12.32
CA GLY A 226 -9.83 -17.54 -12.44
C GLY A 226 -8.92 -18.52 -13.19
N PHE A 227 -9.37 -19.74 -13.39
CA PHE A 227 -8.62 -20.74 -14.15
C PHE A 227 -8.38 -20.26 -15.59
N GLY A 228 -7.16 -20.44 -16.10
CA GLY A 228 -6.74 -20.03 -17.46
C GLY A 228 -6.57 -18.51 -17.68
N THR A 229 -7.01 -17.67 -16.75
CA THR A 229 -6.94 -16.21 -16.86
C THR A 229 -5.52 -15.70 -16.66
N THR A 230 -5.01 -14.91 -17.60
CA THR A 230 -3.68 -14.27 -17.55
C THR A 230 -3.80 -12.76 -17.30
N ARG A 231 -2.70 -12.05 -17.02
CA ARG A 231 -2.77 -10.59 -16.86
C ARG A 231 -3.14 -9.89 -18.17
N SER A 232 -2.64 -10.41 -19.29
CA SER A 232 -2.98 -9.98 -20.64
C SER A 232 -4.46 -10.13 -21.00
N SER A 233 -5.19 -11.07 -20.38
CA SER A 233 -6.65 -11.20 -20.57
C SER A 233 -7.47 -10.12 -19.85
N ILE A 234 -6.96 -9.58 -18.75
CA ILE A 234 -7.67 -8.57 -17.96
C ILE A 234 -7.55 -7.24 -18.69
N LEU A 235 -8.69 -6.76 -19.22
CA LEU A 235 -8.78 -5.51 -19.99
C LEU A 235 -7.87 -5.48 -21.22
N GLU A 236 -7.64 -6.64 -21.85
CA GLU A 236 -6.74 -6.78 -23.00
C GLU A 236 -5.32 -6.28 -22.70
N GLY A 237 -4.86 -6.51 -21.46
CA GLY A 237 -3.53 -6.12 -20.99
C GLY A 237 -3.39 -4.63 -20.66
N ARG A 238 -4.45 -3.82 -20.82
CA ARG A 238 -4.39 -2.39 -20.50
C ARG A 238 -4.21 -2.18 -18.99
N ARG A 239 -3.31 -1.26 -18.65
CA ARG A 239 -3.15 -0.75 -17.29
C ARG A 239 -4.00 0.50 -17.12
N LEU A 240 -4.97 0.44 -16.21
CA LEU A 240 -5.79 1.60 -15.84
C LEU A 240 -5.16 2.34 -14.66
N LYS A 241 -5.34 3.66 -14.62
CA LYS A 241 -5.08 4.42 -13.39
C LYS A 241 -6.12 4.02 -12.35
N HIS A 242 -5.77 4.15 -11.08
CA HIS A 242 -6.63 3.78 -9.95
C HIS A 242 -7.97 4.52 -9.94
N SER A 243 -8.00 5.78 -10.37
CA SER A 243 -9.22 6.59 -10.57
C SER A 243 -10.10 6.07 -11.70
N ASP A 244 -9.51 5.40 -12.69
CA ASP A 244 -10.19 5.03 -13.91
C ASP A 244 -10.80 3.63 -13.80
N ILE A 245 -10.32 2.80 -12.86
CA ILE A 245 -10.84 1.44 -12.63
C ILE A 245 -12.35 1.48 -12.38
N VAL A 246 -12.79 2.33 -11.47
CA VAL A 246 -14.19 2.38 -11.02
C VAL A 246 -15.14 2.95 -12.08
N SER A 247 -14.65 3.83 -12.94
CA SER A 247 -15.43 4.43 -14.02
C SER A 247 -15.40 3.60 -15.32
N THR A 248 -14.36 2.81 -15.53
CA THR A 248 -14.16 2.03 -16.76
C THR A 248 -14.70 0.61 -16.64
N ILE A 249 -14.62 0.00 -15.46
CA ILE A 249 -15.03 -1.39 -15.24
C ILE A 249 -16.40 -1.42 -14.57
N ALA A 250 -17.31 -2.24 -15.11
CA ALA A 250 -18.63 -2.44 -14.53
C ALA A 250 -18.54 -2.93 -13.07
N HIS A 251 -19.46 -2.46 -12.24
CA HIS A 251 -19.57 -2.91 -10.85
C HIS A 251 -20.09 -4.35 -10.80
N CYS A 252 -19.56 -5.16 -9.88
CA CYS A 252 -20.10 -6.50 -9.68
C CYS A 252 -21.44 -6.47 -8.94
N ASP A 253 -22.49 -7.04 -9.52
CA ASP A 253 -23.81 -7.19 -8.89
C ASP A 253 -24.30 -8.65 -9.00
N ASP A 254 -25.60 -8.86 -8.80
CA ASP A 254 -26.21 -10.18 -8.85
C ASP A 254 -26.23 -10.76 -10.28
N ASP A 255 -26.26 -9.91 -11.31
CA ASP A 255 -26.30 -10.29 -12.72
C ASP A 255 -24.87 -10.41 -13.29
N GLN A 256 -23.97 -9.53 -12.89
CA GLN A 256 -22.57 -9.50 -13.32
C GLN A 256 -21.63 -9.88 -12.17
N LYS A 257 -21.35 -11.19 -12.05
CA LYS A 257 -20.46 -11.74 -11.01
C LYS A 257 -18.99 -11.81 -11.42
N LEU A 258 -18.69 -11.71 -12.71
CA LEU A 258 -17.34 -11.86 -13.28
C LEU A 258 -17.04 -10.69 -14.22
N LYS A 259 -15.74 -10.48 -14.49
CA LYS A 259 -15.21 -9.41 -15.35
C LYS A 259 -15.70 -8.02 -14.90
N CYS A 260 -15.64 -7.81 -13.58
CA CYS A 260 -16.22 -6.66 -12.90
C CYS A 260 -15.36 -6.24 -11.70
N VAL A 261 -15.67 -5.07 -11.11
CA VAL A 261 -15.03 -4.55 -9.89
C VAL A 261 -16.00 -4.52 -8.71
N SER A 262 -15.56 -5.03 -7.56
CA SER A 262 -16.31 -5.00 -6.29
C SER A 262 -15.74 -3.97 -5.33
N ARG A 263 -16.62 -3.21 -4.68
CA ARG A 263 -16.23 -2.36 -3.55
C ARG A 263 -16.45 -3.12 -2.25
N LEU A 264 -15.42 -3.20 -1.43
CA LEU A 264 -15.45 -3.91 -0.14
C LEU A 264 -16.13 -3.02 0.90
N LYS A 265 -17.43 -3.23 1.13
CA LYS A 265 -18.22 -2.43 2.10
C LYS A 265 -18.15 -3.00 3.52
N GLU A 266 -17.95 -4.30 3.59
CA GLU A 266 -17.87 -5.11 4.80
C GLU A 266 -16.56 -4.86 5.58
N LEU A 267 -15.54 -4.34 4.89
CA LEU A 267 -14.26 -3.93 5.45
C LEU A 267 -14.19 -2.40 5.49
N SER A 268 -15.08 -1.72 6.23
CA SER A 268 -15.04 -0.25 6.34
C SER A 268 -14.65 0.18 7.76
N PRO A 269 -13.51 0.89 7.94
CA PRO A 269 -12.48 1.20 6.94
C PRO A 269 -11.69 -0.05 6.53
N GLY A 270 -11.22 -0.11 5.29
CA GLY A 270 -10.55 -1.29 4.75
C GLY A 270 -9.03 -1.17 4.75
N ALA A 271 -8.55 0.07 4.69
CA ALA A 271 -7.14 0.40 4.72
C ALA A 271 -6.87 1.58 5.65
N LEU A 272 -5.66 1.64 6.15
CA LEU A 272 -5.08 2.79 6.85
C LEU A 272 -3.91 3.29 6.00
N ARG A 273 -3.82 4.61 5.78
CA ARG A 273 -2.85 5.21 4.87
C ARG A 273 -2.00 6.25 5.58
N ALA A 274 -0.69 6.13 5.51
CA ALA A 274 0.18 7.17 6.05
C ALA A 274 0.27 8.35 5.09
N ARG A 275 0.11 9.56 5.62
CA ARG A 275 0.22 10.83 4.90
C ARG A 275 1.42 11.60 5.43
N THR A 276 2.58 11.31 4.86
CA THR A 276 3.84 11.99 5.22
C THR A 276 4.61 12.48 4.00
N ALA A 277 5.74 13.16 4.26
CA ALA A 277 6.70 13.57 3.24
C ALA A 277 7.37 12.39 2.48
N THR A 278 7.08 11.12 2.80
CA THR A 278 7.53 9.94 2.02
C THR A 278 6.65 9.63 0.81
N SER A 279 5.46 10.22 0.75
CA SER A 279 4.45 9.90 -0.26
C SER A 279 4.83 10.45 -1.63
N ALA A 280 4.74 9.64 -2.68
CA ALA A 280 4.93 10.12 -4.05
C ALA A 280 3.76 11.00 -4.54
N GLY A 281 2.56 10.79 -3.98
CA GLY A 281 1.36 11.51 -4.41
C GLY A 281 1.24 12.91 -3.81
N MET A 282 1.82 13.12 -2.62
CA MET A 282 1.72 14.34 -1.81
C MET A 282 0.29 14.88 -1.61
N VAL A 283 -0.73 14.05 -1.82
CA VAL A 283 -2.13 14.45 -1.62
C VAL A 283 -2.41 14.51 -0.12
N ASN A 284 -2.98 15.63 0.33
CA ASN A 284 -3.35 15.92 1.72
C ASN A 284 -2.17 15.92 2.72
N ILE A 285 -0.91 16.01 2.27
CA ILE A 285 0.22 16.14 3.20
C ILE A 285 0.17 17.49 3.92
N ILE A 286 0.36 17.46 5.23
CA ILE A 286 0.50 18.64 6.08
C ILE A 286 1.98 18.94 6.22
N THR A 287 2.39 20.15 5.86
CA THR A 287 3.79 20.57 5.79
C THR A 287 4.27 21.18 7.11
N GLY A 288 3.35 21.72 7.92
CA GLY A 288 3.69 22.49 9.11
C GLY A 288 3.83 23.98 8.84
N ASP A 289 3.75 24.41 7.57
CA ASP A 289 3.53 25.81 7.19
C ASP A 289 2.02 26.04 7.07
N ASP A 290 1.46 26.74 8.05
CA ASP A 290 0.02 27.02 8.11
C ASP A 290 -0.49 27.79 6.89
N HIS A 291 0.31 28.70 6.31
CA HIS A 291 -0.10 29.48 5.15
C HIS A 291 -0.14 28.58 3.90
N LEU A 292 0.90 27.77 3.70
CA LEU A 292 0.94 26.79 2.61
C LEU A 292 -0.16 25.73 2.75
N ASP A 293 -0.34 25.18 3.94
CA ASP A 293 -1.32 24.14 4.20
C ASP A 293 -2.75 24.69 4.01
N GLN A 294 -3.06 25.91 4.44
CA GLN A 294 -4.36 26.53 4.18
C GLN A 294 -4.63 26.79 2.69
N SER A 295 -3.60 27.13 1.91
CA SER A 295 -3.74 27.45 0.49
C SER A 295 -3.69 26.24 -0.44
N SER A 296 -3.06 25.15 -0.04
CA SER A 296 -2.82 23.98 -0.90
C SER A 296 -3.44 22.67 -0.42
N ASN A 297 -3.76 22.54 0.87
CA ASN A 297 -4.29 21.30 1.44
C ASN A 297 -5.83 21.28 1.46
N GLY A 298 -6.43 20.34 0.71
CA GLY A 298 -7.88 20.22 0.60
C GLY A 298 -8.60 19.87 1.91
N LEU A 299 -7.91 19.40 2.96
CA LEU A 299 -8.48 19.18 4.29
C LEU A 299 -8.57 20.49 5.07
N LYS A 300 -7.51 21.31 5.05
CA LYS A 300 -7.45 22.62 5.72
C LYS A 300 -8.42 23.65 5.10
N GLN A 301 -8.76 23.48 3.83
CA GLN A 301 -9.74 24.32 3.14
C GLN A 301 -11.19 24.04 3.56
N LYS A 302 -11.47 22.91 4.22
CA LYS A 302 -12.83 22.48 4.61
C LYS A 302 -13.27 23.02 5.98
N LYS A 303 -13.07 24.31 6.25
CA LYS A 303 -13.38 24.98 7.54
C LYS A 303 -14.83 24.79 8.03
N GLY A 304 -15.79 24.52 7.14
CA GLY A 304 -17.20 24.28 7.49
C GLY A 304 -17.63 22.81 7.50
N ASN A 305 -16.71 21.85 7.38
CA ASN A 305 -17.09 20.44 7.36
C ASN A 305 -17.28 19.90 8.78
N GLU A 306 -18.52 19.89 9.25
CA GLU A 306 -18.89 19.40 10.59
C GLU A 306 -18.41 17.96 10.87
N GLN A 307 -18.42 17.08 9.86
CA GLN A 307 -17.96 15.70 10.00
C GLN A 307 -16.44 15.65 10.24
N LEU A 308 -15.68 16.51 9.55
CA LEU A 308 -14.24 16.64 9.77
C LEU A 308 -13.97 17.16 11.18
N ILE A 309 -14.64 18.24 11.59
CA ILE A 309 -14.48 18.83 12.93
C ILE A 309 -14.83 17.81 14.02
N LYS A 310 -15.92 17.05 13.85
CA LYS A 310 -16.32 16.00 14.80
C LYS A 310 -15.26 14.92 14.96
N GLN A 311 -14.54 14.57 13.90
CA GLN A 311 -13.47 13.57 14.00
C GLN A 311 -12.27 14.05 14.83
N PHE A 312 -12.03 15.36 14.92
CA PHE A 312 -10.97 15.90 15.77
C PHE A 312 -11.20 15.59 17.26
N SER A 313 -12.46 15.64 17.72
CA SER A 313 -12.82 15.27 19.10
C SER A 313 -12.99 13.77 19.32
N GLN A 314 -12.93 12.96 18.26
CA GLN A 314 -13.09 11.50 18.30
C GLN A 314 -11.77 10.74 18.11
N GLN A 315 -10.62 11.38 18.33
CA GLN A 315 -9.32 10.75 18.06
C GLN A 315 -9.09 9.46 18.86
N ASP A 316 -9.46 9.43 20.14
CA ASP A 316 -9.31 8.21 20.94
C ASP A 316 -10.13 7.04 20.39
N PHE A 317 -11.39 7.29 20.02
CA PHE A 317 -12.24 6.29 19.38
C PHE A 317 -11.67 5.82 18.03
N LEU A 318 -11.12 6.75 17.22
CA LEU A 318 -10.49 6.40 15.94
C LEU A 318 -9.23 5.54 16.16
N TRP A 319 -8.42 5.85 17.17
CA TRP A 319 -7.23 5.08 17.51
C TRP A 319 -7.56 3.69 18.06
N GLU A 320 -8.56 3.56 18.93
CA GLU A 320 -9.10 2.25 19.35
C GLU A 320 -9.55 1.41 18.15
N GLY A 321 -10.22 2.07 17.19
CA GLY A 321 -10.58 1.47 15.91
C GLY A 321 -9.36 1.01 15.12
N VAL A 322 -8.34 1.85 15.00
CA VAL A 322 -7.12 1.55 14.25
C VAL A 322 -6.36 0.37 14.86
N GLU A 323 -6.19 0.35 16.16
CA GLU A 323 -5.52 -0.74 16.88
C GLU A 323 -6.28 -2.06 16.70
N ARG A 324 -7.60 -2.04 16.86
CA ARG A 324 -8.43 -3.24 16.72
C ARG A 324 -8.50 -3.79 15.30
N LEU A 325 -8.54 -2.91 14.30
CA LEU A 325 -8.81 -3.27 12.90
C LEU A 325 -7.54 -3.48 12.08
N PHE A 326 -6.42 -2.84 12.43
CA PHE A 326 -5.17 -2.89 11.67
C PHE A 326 -3.97 -3.36 12.51
N SER A 327 -4.16 -3.68 13.79
CA SER A 327 -3.10 -4.08 14.73
C SER A 327 -2.02 -3.02 14.93
N VAL A 328 -2.34 -1.75 14.67
CA VAL A 328 -1.42 -0.61 14.78
C VAL A 328 -1.57 0.05 16.14
N THR A 329 -0.48 0.16 16.89
CA THR A 329 -0.51 0.74 18.24
C THR A 329 -0.28 2.26 18.22
N LYS A 330 -0.83 2.99 19.21
CA LYS A 330 -0.50 4.41 19.43
C LYS A 330 1.00 4.63 19.67
N ALA A 331 1.66 3.70 20.38
CA ALA A 331 3.08 3.80 20.72
C ALA A 331 3.97 3.78 19.47
N SER A 332 3.76 2.79 18.58
CA SER A 332 4.53 2.72 17.32
C SER A 332 4.26 3.92 16.41
N ALA A 333 3.01 4.42 16.37
CA ALA A 333 2.69 5.62 15.62
C ALA A 333 3.36 6.88 16.19
N ARG A 334 3.46 7.02 17.52
CA ARG A 334 4.17 8.11 18.20
C ARG A 334 5.67 8.11 17.87
N ASP A 335 6.32 6.96 17.99
CA ASP A 335 7.75 6.83 17.70
C ASP A 335 8.04 7.18 16.23
N THR A 336 7.22 6.65 15.32
CA THR A 336 7.31 6.96 13.89
C THR A 336 7.03 8.45 13.61
N ARG A 337 6.03 9.06 14.26
CA ARG A 337 5.79 10.51 14.14
C ARG A 337 7.02 11.31 14.55
N SER A 338 7.61 10.98 15.69
CA SER A 338 8.78 11.68 16.22
C SER A 338 9.94 11.67 15.21
N LEU A 339 10.21 10.51 14.61
CA LEU A 339 11.22 10.38 13.56
C LEU A 339 10.87 11.20 12.30
N ILE A 340 9.63 11.07 11.81
CA ILE A 340 9.18 11.75 10.59
C ILE A 340 9.24 13.27 10.75
N VAL A 341 8.76 13.80 11.87
CA VAL A 341 8.72 15.25 12.13
C VAL A 341 10.13 15.79 12.34
N SER A 342 10.94 15.13 13.18
CA SER A 342 12.31 15.61 13.46
C SER A 342 13.25 15.56 12.26
N ARG A 343 12.98 14.71 11.26
CA ARG A 343 13.79 14.57 10.04
C ARG A 343 13.08 15.05 8.77
N MET A 344 11.97 15.78 8.89
CA MET A 344 11.09 16.12 7.77
C MET A 344 11.84 16.80 6.60
N LYS A 345 12.74 17.74 6.90
CA LYS A 345 13.62 18.40 5.91
C LYS A 345 14.40 17.39 5.08
N TYR A 346 15.11 16.46 5.73
CA TYR A 346 15.97 15.50 5.05
C TYR A 346 15.17 14.47 4.25
N ILE A 347 14.05 14.01 4.81
CA ILE A 347 13.12 13.12 4.13
C ILE A 347 12.55 13.79 2.87
N ALA A 348 12.17 15.06 2.97
CA ALA A 348 11.63 15.82 1.84
C ALA A 348 12.69 16.03 0.73
N ALA A 349 13.94 16.30 1.11
CA ALA A 349 15.06 16.38 0.16
C ALA A 349 15.26 15.06 -0.58
N ASP A 350 15.29 13.94 0.14
CA ASP A 350 15.43 12.61 -0.47
C ASP A 350 14.23 12.27 -1.36
N ASN A 351 13.01 12.49 -0.90
CA ASN A 351 11.82 12.24 -1.71
C ASN A 351 11.83 13.10 -2.98
N LEU A 352 12.21 14.37 -2.89
CA LEU A 352 12.31 15.27 -4.05
C LEU A 352 13.31 14.74 -5.09
N ARG A 353 14.48 14.26 -4.65
CA ARG A 353 15.48 13.62 -5.53
C ARG A 353 14.97 12.32 -6.14
N GLY A 354 14.16 11.58 -5.40
CA GLY A 354 13.57 10.32 -5.84
C GLY A 354 12.33 10.43 -6.71
N LEU A 355 11.73 11.61 -6.84
CA LEU A 355 10.62 11.82 -7.77
C LEU A 355 11.10 11.62 -9.21
N CYS A 356 10.19 11.14 -10.05
CA CYS A 356 10.45 10.95 -11.49
C CYS A 356 11.53 9.90 -11.84
N THR A 357 12.00 9.08 -10.90
CA THR A 357 12.83 7.91 -11.24
C THR A 357 11.96 6.76 -11.78
N PRO A 358 12.54 5.73 -12.43
CA PRO A 358 11.79 4.61 -12.98
C PRO A 358 10.83 3.98 -11.95
N GLY A 359 9.58 3.78 -12.36
CA GLY A 359 8.54 3.21 -11.50
C GLY A 359 7.84 4.19 -10.55
N HIS A 360 8.31 5.45 -10.45
CA HIS A 360 7.75 6.45 -9.53
C HIS A 360 7.03 7.59 -10.25
N SER A 361 6.07 8.20 -9.56
CA SER A 361 5.25 9.27 -10.14
C SER A 361 6.05 10.58 -10.24
N CYS A 362 5.86 11.31 -11.34
CA CYS A 362 6.45 12.64 -11.56
C CYS A 362 5.34 13.70 -11.52
N LYS A 363 4.86 14.04 -10.31
CA LYS A 363 3.80 15.03 -10.13
C LYS A 363 4.39 16.38 -9.74
N GLU A 364 4.08 17.42 -10.52
CA GLU A 364 4.54 18.78 -10.25
C GLU A 364 4.07 19.30 -8.89
N ASN A 365 2.83 19.00 -8.49
CA ASN A 365 2.36 19.35 -7.15
C ASN A 365 3.20 18.72 -6.02
N GLY A 366 3.69 17.50 -6.24
CA GLY A 366 4.57 16.83 -5.27
C GLY A 366 5.93 17.53 -5.15
N LYS A 367 6.53 17.91 -6.28
CA LYS A 367 7.78 18.69 -6.30
C LYS A 367 7.62 20.03 -5.59
N PHE A 368 6.52 20.74 -5.87
CA PHE A 368 6.22 22.02 -5.26
C PHE A 368 6.13 21.91 -3.73
N LEU A 369 5.32 20.98 -3.21
CA LEU A 369 5.16 20.80 -1.77
C LEU A 369 6.46 20.40 -1.07
N LEU A 370 7.23 19.47 -1.65
CA LEU A 370 8.53 19.06 -1.08
C LEU A 370 9.54 20.22 -1.07
N SER A 371 9.57 21.02 -2.14
CA SER A 371 10.43 22.20 -2.20
C SER A 371 10.03 23.26 -1.18
N ALA A 372 8.74 23.38 -0.87
CA ALA A 372 8.25 24.31 0.13
C ALA A 372 8.65 23.88 1.55
N ILE A 373 8.55 22.58 1.88
CA ILE A 373 9.07 22.02 3.13
C ILE A 373 10.57 22.35 3.30
N LEU A 374 11.36 22.22 2.23
CA LEU A 374 12.79 22.51 2.30
C LEU A 374 13.09 23.97 2.62
N LYS A 375 12.37 24.90 1.97
CA LYS A 375 12.53 26.34 2.21
C LYS A 375 12.17 26.74 3.64
N GLN A 376 11.12 26.17 4.21
CA GLN A 376 10.70 26.47 5.59
C GLN A 376 11.81 26.18 6.61
N HIS A 377 12.64 25.16 6.36
CA HIS A 377 13.74 24.79 7.23
C HIS A 377 15.11 25.38 6.82
N GLU A 378 15.19 26.25 5.82
CA GLU A 378 16.42 27.02 5.53
C GLU A 378 16.57 28.23 6.47
N ASP A 379 15.46 28.70 7.04
CA ASP A 379 15.39 29.86 7.94
C ASP A 379 15.56 29.50 9.43
N GLU A 380 15.67 28.21 9.76
CA GLU A 380 15.96 27.64 11.10
C GLU A 380 17.44 27.23 11.23
#